data_AF-A0A0W8DPZ8-F1
#
_entry.id   AF-A0A0W8DPZ8-F1
#
_cell.length_a   1.000
_cell.length_b   1.000
_cell.length_c   1.000
_cell.angle_alpha   90.00
_cell.angle_beta   90.00
_cell.angle_gamma   90.00
#
_symmetry.space_group_name_H-M   'P 1'
#
loop_
_entity.id
_entity.type
_entity.pdbx_description
1 polymer ?
#
loop_
_entity_poly.entity_id
_entity_poly.type
_entity_poly.pdbx_seq_one_letter_code
_entity_poly.pdbx_strand_id
1 'polypeptide(L)'
;MNLLSNSSNELWSIANAAPSHGKNEGGTTVSVTGKGFQRWPDEALWCRFGRSPLVQATVKSDTLLTCVTPPASADLPNRTFVMVTNNNDYYSNPIPFLYEETWTIASASPSGGPRTGGTTVLIKGNNFPRNTALQCAFGKNLSPALYLSPSTVSCKTPMVDKGTTDVEFRLTSNGQEFSQSVLFSYRGKWNL
;
A
#
# COMPACT_ATOMS: atom_id res chain seq x y z
N MET A 1 -19.34 13.38 -47.68
CA MET A 1 -18.15 14.00 -47.09
C MET A 1 -17.61 13.05 -46.04
N ASN A 2 -16.62 12.25 -46.42
CA ASN A 2 -15.88 11.38 -45.50
C ASN A 2 -14.92 12.24 -44.69
N LEU A 3 -14.97 12.12 -43.36
CA LEU A 3 -13.76 12.07 -42.53
C LEU A 3 -14.01 11.07 -41.40
N LEU A 4 -13.70 9.82 -41.69
CA LEU A 4 -13.23 8.89 -40.67
C LEU A 4 -11.89 9.43 -40.16
N SER A 5 -11.82 9.86 -38.90
CA SER A 5 -10.58 9.81 -38.12
C SER A 5 -10.83 9.01 -36.86
N ASN A 6 -11.00 7.70 -37.04
CA ASN A 6 -10.75 6.75 -35.97
C ASN A 6 -9.24 6.61 -35.83
N SER A 7 -8.65 7.31 -34.86
CA SER A 7 -7.32 7.00 -34.32
C SER A 7 -7.27 7.38 -32.84
N SER A 8 -7.61 6.42 -31.98
CA SER A 8 -6.96 6.15 -30.67
C SER A 8 -6.15 7.31 -30.04
N ASN A 9 -6.85 8.32 -29.52
CA ASN A 9 -6.27 9.52 -28.89
C ASN A 9 -5.91 9.28 -27.40
N GLU A 10 -5.36 8.11 -27.06
CA GLU A 10 -4.83 7.89 -25.71
C GLU A 10 -3.49 8.63 -25.58
N LEU A 11 -3.53 9.85 -25.04
CA LEU A 11 -2.35 10.68 -24.79
C LEU A 11 -1.37 9.96 -23.86
N TRP A 12 -1.90 9.31 -22.84
CA TRP A 12 -1.21 8.49 -21.85
C TRP A 12 -2.15 7.38 -21.33
N SER A 13 -1.59 6.19 -21.08
CA SER A 13 -2.33 5.03 -20.58
C SER A 13 -1.65 4.48 -19.33
N ILE A 14 -2.42 4.14 -18.29
CA ILE A 14 -1.92 3.49 -17.08
C ILE A 14 -2.14 1.99 -17.19
N ALA A 15 -1.10 1.22 -16.89
CA ALA A 15 -1.15 -0.24 -16.76
C ALA A 15 -1.33 -0.68 -15.31
N ASN A 16 -0.66 -0.03 -14.35
CA ASN A 16 -0.72 -0.41 -12.94
C ASN A 16 -0.43 0.78 -12.00
N ALA A 17 -0.91 0.66 -10.76
CA ALA A 17 -0.58 1.55 -9.65
C ALA A 17 -0.26 0.72 -8.40
N ALA A 18 0.94 0.91 -7.85
CA ALA A 18 1.43 0.14 -6.71
C ALA A 18 2.01 1.05 -5.61
N PRO A 19 1.60 0.88 -4.33
CA PRO A 19 0.54 -0.03 -3.89
C PRO A 19 -0.84 0.40 -4.42
N SER A 20 -1.77 -0.54 -4.51
CA SER A 20 -3.16 -0.30 -4.96
C SER A 20 -4.03 0.33 -3.87
N HIS A 21 -3.44 0.67 -2.73
CA HIS A 21 -4.13 1.20 -1.56
C HIS A 21 -3.19 1.96 -0.63
N GLY A 22 -3.75 2.85 0.16
CA GLY A 22 -3.04 3.72 1.10
C GLY A 22 -3.96 4.29 2.17
N LYS A 23 -3.41 4.99 3.16
CA LYS A 23 -4.18 5.51 4.30
C LYS A 23 -5.09 6.69 3.90
N ASN A 24 -6.26 6.79 4.53
CA ASN A 24 -7.21 7.90 4.33
C ASN A 24 -6.57 9.29 4.51
N GLU A 25 -5.55 9.43 5.38
CA GLU A 25 -4.85 10.68 5.63
C GLU A 25 -3.89 11.11 4.50
N GLY A 26 -3.72 10.29 3.45
CA GLY A 26 -2.78 10.56 2.35
C GLY A 26 -1.32 10.24 2.68
N GLY A 27 -0.37 10.63 1.85
CA GLY A 27 1.07 10.43 2.09
C GLY A 27 1.64 9.11 1.58
N THR A 28 0.81 8.21 1.04
CA THR A 28 1.28 6.96 0.42
C THR A 28 1.94 7.27 -0.92
N THR A 29 3.17 6.81 -1.13
CA THR A 29 3.83 6.97 -2.43
C THR A 29 3.37 5.86 -3.38
N VAL A 30 2.70 6.25 -4.45
CA VAL A 30 2.18 5.35 -5.48
C VAL A 30 3.06 5.45 -6.72
N SER A 31 3.62 4.31 -7.14
CA SER A 31 4.28 4.16 -8.43
C SER A 31 3.24 3.78 -9.48
N VAL A 32 3.13 4.60 -10.52
CA VAL A 32 2.19 4.41 -11.63
C VAL A 32 3.00 4.03 -12.86
N THR A 33 2.73 2.84 -13.40
CA THR A 33 3.35 2.36 -14.63
C THR A 33 2.39 2.45 -15.81
N GLY A 34 2.91 2.77 -16.98
CA GLY A 34 2.09 3.07 -18.14
C GLY A 34 2.91 3.36 -19.40
N LYS A 35 2.40 4.25 -20.25
CA LYS A 35 3.03 4.70 -21.49
C LYS A 35 2.71 6.17 -21.76
N GLY A 36 3.63 6.87 -22.43
CA GLY A 36 3.41 8.24 -22.92
C GLY A 36 3.62 9.34 -21.89
N PHE A 37 4.25 9.06 -20.74
CA PHE A 37 4.43 10.05 -19.68
C PHE A 37 5.47 11.13 -19.99
N GLN A 38 6.29 10.98 -21.04
CA GLN A 38 7.25 11.99 -21.49
C GLN A 38 6.92 12.56 -22.87
N ARG A 39 5.71 12.32 -23.36
CA ARG A 39 5.29 12.76 -24.69
C ARG A 39 5.27 14.28 -24.86
N TRP A 40 4.98 15.01 -23.78
CA TRP A 40 5.05 16.47 -23.71
C TRP A 40 5.87 16.88 -22.49
N PRO A 41 7.21 16.96 -22.61
CA PRO A 41 8.09 17.18 -21.46
C PRO A 41 7.91 18.54 -20.78
N ASP A 42 7.34 19.52 -21.49
CA ASP A 42 7.04 20.86 -20.95
C ASP A 42 5.69 20.93 -20.22
N GLU A 43 4.87 19.86 -20.29
CA GLU A 43 3.59 19.78 -19.60
C GLU A 43 3.70 18.97 -18.31
N ALA A 44 3.30 19.58 -17.19
CA ALA A 44 3.25 18.89 -15.91
C ALA A 44 2.11 17.86 -15.88
N LEU A 45 2.43 16.62 -15.53
CA LEU A 45 1.44 15.59 -15.22
C LEU A 45 1.05 15.62 -13.75
N TRP A 46 -0.20 15.24 -13.49
CA TRP A 46 -0.80 15.20 -12.16
C TRP A 46 -1.51 13.87 -11.98
N CYS A 47 -1.46 13.31 -10.78
CA CYS A 47 -2.33 12.21 -10.40
C CYS A 47 -3.62 12.73 -9.80
N ARG A 48 -4.71 12.08 -10.16
CA ARG A 48 -6.04 12.28 -9.59
C ARG A 48 -6.50 11.01 -8.89
N PHE A 49 -6.75 11.10 -7.60
CA PHE A 49 -7.30 10.00 -6.78
C PHE A 49 -8.79 10.24 -6.53
N GLY A 50 -9.64 9.77 -7.44
CA GLY A 50 -11.08 10.04 -7.45
C GLY A 50 -11.43 11.52 -7.45
N ARG A 51 -11.95 12.00 -6.31
CA ARG A 51 -12.37 13.39 -6.09
C ARG A 51 -11.44 14.16 -5.14
N SER A 52 -10.33 13.55 -4.72
CA SER A 52 -9.30 14.28 -3.96
C SER A 52 -8.61 15.34 -4.84
N PRO A 53 -7.98 16.37 -4.23
CA PRO A 53 -7.18 17.35 -4.95
C PRO A 53 -6.14 16.71 -5.86
N LEU A 54 -5.81 17.38 -6.98
CA LEU A 54 -4.71 16.95 -7.83
C LEU A 54 -3.38 17.01 -7.07
N VAL A 55 -2.53 16.00 -7.31
CA VAL A 55 -1.16 15.98 -6.80
C VAL A 55 -0.19 15.89 -7.96
N GLN A 56 0.86 16.71 -7.93
CA GLN A 56 1.82 16.75 -9.03
C GLN A 56 2.57 15.42 -9.12
N ALA A 57 2.70 14.89 -10.32
CA ALA A 57 3.46 13.67 -10.57
C ALA A 57 4.94 13.98 -10.71
N THR A 58 5.79 13.14 -10.12
CA THR A 58 7.22 13.08 -10.48
C THR A 58 7.38 12.08 -11.63
N VAL A 59 7.49 12.59 -12.86
CA VAL A 59 7.76 11.75 -14.04
C VAL A 59 9.21 11.26 -13.99
N LYS A 60 9.40 9.95 -14.02
CA LYS A 60 10.74 9.31 -13.97
C LYS A 60 11.20 8.80 -15.34
N SER A 61 10.25 8.37 -16.17
CA SER A 61 10.47 7.94 -17.55
C SER A 61 9.13 7.93 -18.30
N ASP A 62 9.14 7.67 -19.60
CA ASP A 62 7.91 7.55 -20.41
C ASP A 62 6.93 6.49 -19.89
N THR A 63 7.39 5.55 -19.07
CA THR A 63 6.58 4.43 -18.56
C THR A 63 6.42 4.41 -17.04
N LEU A 64 7.02 5.36 -16.32
CA LEU A 64 6.97 5.42 -14.86
C LEU A 64 6.85 6.85 -14.35
N LEU A 65 5.86 7.07 -13.50
CA LEU A 65 5.77 8.26 -12.65
C LEU A 65 5.45 7.86 -11.21
N THR A 66 5.70 8.77 -10.27
CA THR A 66 5.31 8.61 -8.87
C THR A 66 4.46 9.76 -8.39
N CYS A 67 3.48 9.45 -7.56
CA CYS A 67 2.59 10.43 -6.92
C CYS A 67 2.46 10.12 -5.43
N VAL A 68 2.34 11.15 -4.61
CA VAL A 68 2.05 11.00 -3.18
C VAL A 68 0.56 11.24 -2.98
N THR A 69 -0.17 10.30 -2.39
CA THR A 69 -1.62 10.42 -2.24
C THR A 69 -1.99 11.66 -1.41
N PRO A 70 -2.98 12.44 -1.83
CA PRO A 70 -3.58 13.45 -0.95
C PRO A 70 -4.44 12.78 0.13
N PRO A 71 -4.90 13.51 1.16
CA PRO A 71 -5.99 13.05 2.00
C PRO A 71 -7.23 12.69 1.15
N ALA A 72 -7.94 11.64 1.55
CA ALA A 72 -9.22 11.28 0.93
C ALA A 72 -10.25 12.40 1.15
N SER A 73 -10.98 12.81 0.10
CA SER A 73 -12.10 13.74 0.27
C SER A 73 -13.19 13.11 1.14
N ALA A 74 -13.84 13.92 1.99
CA ALA A 74 -14.88 13.47 2.93
C ALA A 74 -16.05 12.73 2.25
N ASP A 75 -16.34 13.06 0.99
CA ASP A 75 -17.43 12.47 0.21
C ASP A 75 -17.00 11.25 -0.63
N LEU A 76 -15.78 10.73 -0.44
CA LEU A 76 -15.31 9.56 -1.18
C LEU A 76 -15.86 8.26 -0.60
N PRO A 77 -16.39 7.35 -1.45
CA PRO A 77 -16.49 5.95 -1.06
C PRO A 77 -15.09 5.38 -0.86
N ASN A 78 -14.92 4.42 0.07
CA ASN A 78 -13.63 3.78 0.37
C ASN A 78 -12.89 3.30 -0.90
N ARG A 79 -13.62 2.95 -1.97
CA ARG A 79 -13.06 2.57 -3.28
C ARG A 79 -13.06 3.74 -4.25
N THR A 80 -11.90 4.04 -4.80
CA THR A 80 -11.69 5.09 -5.79
C THR A 80 -10.84 4.57 -6.97
N PHE A 81 -10.36 5.48 -7.80
CA PHE A 81 -9.43 5.19 -8.88
C PHE A 81 -8.30 6.22 -8.88
N VAL A 82 -7.16 5.84 -9.45
CA VAL A 82 -6.11 6.75 -9.88
C VAL A 82 -6.18 6.96 -11.38
N MET A 83 -6.03 8.22 -11.80
CA MET A 83 -5.85 8.64 -13.18
C MET A 83 -4.66 9.59 -13.28
N VAL A 84 -4.09 9.73 -14.47
CA VAL A 84 -3.08 10.74 -14.81
C VAL A 84 -3.75 11.79 -15.70
N THR A 85 -3.44 13.06 -15.45
CA THR A 85 -4.01 14.20 -16.17
C THR A 85 -2.99 15.31 -16.38
N ASN A 86 -3.18 16.13 -17.40
CA ASN A 86 -2.55 17.45 -17.54
C ASN A 86 -3.51 18.51 -16.99
N ASN A 87 -3.49 18.73 -15.68
CA ASN A 87 -4.27 19.79 -15.04
C ASN A 87 -5.79 19.77 -15.33
N ASN A 88 -6.39 18.57 -15.40
CA ASN A 88 -7.80 18.30 -15.69
C ASN A 88 -8.27 18.48 -17.15
N ASP A 89 -7.38 18.75 -18.11
CA ASP A 89 -7.78 18.90 -19.52
C ASP A 89 -8.04 17.53 -20.17
N TYR A 90 -7.15 16.56 -19.96
CA TYR A 90 -7.28 15.18 -20.44
C TYR A 90 -6.94 14.17 -19.35
N TYR A 91 -7.51 12.97 -19.43
CA TYR A 91 -7.31 11.90 -18.44
C TYR A 91 -6.90 10.58 -19.09
N SER A 92 -6.07 9.82 -18.38
CA SER A 92 -5.83 8.41 -18.66
C SER A 92 -7.08 7.55 -18.41
N ASN A 93 -6.99 6.26 -18.75
CA ASN A 93 -7.86 5.26 -18.15
C ASN A 93 -7.71 5.22 -16.61
N PRO A 94 -8.79 4.92 -15.86
CA PRO A 94 -8.72 4.72 -14.42
C PRO A 94 -8.11 3.37 -14.05
N ILE A 95 -7.34 3.34 -12.97
CA ILE A 95 -6.95 2.10 -12.26
C ILE A 95 -7.53 2.13 -10.85
N PRO A 96 -8.11 1.03 -10.34
CA PRO A 96 -8.64 0.98 -8.98
C PRO A 96 -7.60 1.35 -7.92
N PHE A 97 -8.02 2.16 -6.95
CA PHE A 97 -7.24 2.50 -5.78
C PHE A 97 -8.16 2.52 -4.54
N LEU A 98 -7.68 2.04 -3.39
CA LEU A 98 -8.46 1.99 -2.15
C LEU A 98 -7.81 2.88 -1.10
N TYR A 99 -8.59 3.82 -0.55
CA TYR A 99 -8.20 4.47 0.68
C TYR A 99 -8.67 3.60 1.86
N GLU A 100 -7.72 3.12 2.66
CA GLU A 100 -7.98 2.26 3.80
C GLU A 100 -8.28 3.08 5.05
N GLU A 101 -9.33 2.68 5.76
CA GLU A 101 -9.63 3.18 7.10
C GLU A 101 -8.52 2.84 8.08
N THR A 102 -8.33 3.69 9.08
CA THR A 102 -7.32 3.49 10.11
C THR A 102 -7.65 2.27 10.97
N TRP A 103 -6.64 1.42 11.14
CA TRP A 103 -6.72 0.15 11.85
C TRP A 103 -5.69 0.10 12.95
N THR A 104 -5.99 -0.65 14.01
CA THR A 104 -5.21 -0.63 15.26
C THR A 104 -4.92 -2.04 15.75
N ILE A 105 -3.74 -2.23 16.31
CA ILE A 105 -3.33 -3.41 17.08
C ILE A 105 -3.52 -3.15 18.58
N ALA A 106 -4.18 -4.10 19.25
CA ALA A 106 -4.28 -4.11 20.71
C ALA A 106 -3.26 -5.07 21.33
N SER A 107 -3.05 -6.26 20.76
CA SER A 107 -2.12 -7.25 21.30
C SER A 107 -1.69 -8.29 20.26
N ALA A 108 -0.55 -8.94 20.53
CA ALA A 108 -0.03 -10.08 19.78
C ALA A 108 0.29 -11.22 20.77
N SER A 109 -0.24 -12.42 20.53
CA SER A 109 -0.08 -13.57 21.43
C SER A 109 0.22 -14.87 20.66
N PRO A 110 1.23 -15.65 21.05
CA PRO A 110 2.19 -15.36 22.13
C PRO A 110 3.05 -14.13 21.80
N SER A 111 3.53 -13.43 22.83
CA SER A 111 4.42 -12.26 22.69
C SER A 111 5.89 -12.64 22.46
N GLY A 112 6.16 -13.91 22.17
CA GLY A 112 7.51 -14.39 21.90
C GLY A 112 7.53 -15.79 21.30
N GLY A 113 8.68 -16.15 20.75
CA GLY A 113 8.90 -17.41 20.04
C GLY A 113 10.38 -17.74 19.83
N PRO A 114 10.71 -18.92 19.29
CA PRO A 114 12.09 -19.30 19.03
C PRO A 114 12.65 -18.52 17.83
N ARG A 115 13.96 -18.26 17.82
CA ARG A 115 14.67 -17.62 16.68
C ARG A 115 14.54 -18.40 15.37
N THR A 116 14.21 -19.69 15.43
CA THR A 116 13.95 -20.53 14.25
C THR A 116 12.65 -20.19 13.53
N GLY A 117 11.82 -19.29 14.09
CA GLY A 117 10.53 -18.95 13.53
C GLY A 117 9.47 -20.04 13.70
N GLY A 118 8.36 -19.91 12.97
CA GLY A 118 7.28 -20.88 12.89
C GLY A 118 6.19 -20.75 13.96
N THR A 119 6.34 -19.85 14.93
CA THR A 119 5.30 -19.59 15.93
C THR A 119 4.11 -18.91 15.28
N THR A 120 2.92 -19.51 15.41
CA THR A 120 1.67 -18.84 15.04
C THR A 120 1.33 -17.80 16.10
N VAL A 121 1.36 -16.53 15.71
CA VAL A 121 0.96 -15.38 16.52
C VAL A 121 -0.44 -14.96 16.10
N LEU A 122 -1.33 -14.81 17.08
CA LEU A 122 -2.65 -14.25 16.92
C LEU A 122 -2.63 -12.78 17.34
N ILE A 123 -3.10 -11.92 16.46
CA ILE A 123 -3.12 -10.48 16.67
C ILE A 123 -4.57 -10.04 16.84
N LYS A 124 -4.82 -9.28 17.90
CA LYS A 124 -6.12 -8.67 18.19
C LYS A 124 -6.04 -7.17 17.96
N GLY A 125 -7.13 -6.60 17.48
CA GLY A 125 -7.20 -5.18 17.13
C GLY A 125 -8.56 -4.79 16.58
N ASN A 126 -8.60 -3.70 15.81
CA ASN A 126 -9.82 -3.18 15.19
C ASN A 126 -9.58 -2.84 13.71
N ASN A 127 -10.65 -3.01 12.92
CA ASN A 127 -10.76 -2.62 11.51
C ASN A 127 -9.69 -3.19 10.57
N PHE A 128 -9.17 -4.39 10.85
CA PHE A 128 -8.20 -5.03 9.97
C PHE A 128 -8.76 -5.17 8.55
N PRO A 129 -8.01 -4.74 7.52
CA PRO A 129 -8.48 -4.79 6.15
C PRO A 129 -8.49 -6.25 5.67
N ARG A 130 -9.57 -6.64 4.98
CA ARG A 130 -9.64 -7.93 4.28
C ARG A 130 -8.91 -7.82 2.94
N ASN A 131 -7.58 -7.81 2.99
CA ASN A 131 -6.74 -7.85 1.80
C ASN A 131 -5.62 -8.91 1.97
N THR A 132 -5.09 -9.41 0.86
CA THR A 132 -4.01 -10.41 0.85
C THR A 132 -2.61 -9.80 0.98
N ALA A 133 -2.51 -8.47 0.94
CA ALA A 133 -1.28 -7.72 1.08
C ALA A 133 -0.90 -7.45 2.55
N LEU A 134 -1.79 -7.79 3.48
CA LEU A 134 -1.56 -7.64 4.92
C LEU A 134 -0.38 -8.51 5.38
N GLN A 135 0.55 -7.88 6.10
CA GLN A 135 1.79 -8.48 6.56
C GLN A 135 2.07 -8.11 8.01
N CYS A 136 2.61 -9.07 8.75
CA CYS A 136 3.25 -8.87 10.03
C CYS A 136 4.72 -8.51 9.84
N ALA A 137 5.14 -7.41 10.46
CA ALA A 137 6.52 -6.98 10.52
C ALA A 137 7.09 -7.30 11.91
N PHE A 138 8.04 -8.23 11.95
CA PHE A 138 8.85 -8.55 13.13
C PHE A 138 10.21 -7.85 12.97
N GLY A 139 10.30 -6.62 13.44
CA GLY A 139 11.41 -5.71 13.11
C GLY A 139 11.42 -5.43 11.61
N LYS A 140 12.47 -5.89 10.92
CA LYS A 140 12.62 -5.76 9.46
C LYS A 140 12.07 -6.96 8.67
N ASN A 141 11.71 -8.05 9.35
CA ASN A 141 11.29 -9.28 8.69
C ASN A 141 9.76 -9.30 8.51
N LEU A 142 9.30 -9.49 7.27
CA LEU A 142 7.89 -9.54 6.94
C LEU A 142 7.40 -11.00 6.86
N SER A 143 6.21 -11.26 7.38
CA SER A 143 5.45 -12.49 7.17
C SER A 143 4.06 -12.13 6.65
N PRO A 144 3.50 -12.89 5.68
CA PRO A 144 2.09 -12.77 5.33
C PRO A 144 1.19 -12.91 6.55
N ALA A 145 0.14 -12.10 6.62
CA ALA A 145 -0.91 -12.19 7.60
C ALA A 145 -2.13 -12.90 7.01
N LEU A 146 -2.69 -13.85 7.76
CA LEU A 146 -3.97 -14.46 7.49
C LEU A 146 -5.07 -13.64 8.14
N TYR A 147 -5.94 -13.06 7.32
CA TYR A 147 -7.15 -12.41 7.80
C TYR A 147 -8.13 -13.45 8.36
N LEU A 148 -8.56 -13.26 9.61
CA LEU A 148 -9.57 -14.10 10.26
C LEU A 148 -10.87 -13.33 10.48
N SER A 149 -10.79 -12.10 10.96
CA SER A 149 -11.92 -11.20 11.17
C SER A 149 -11.46 -9.73 11.18
N PRO A 150 -12.38 -8.74 11.19
CA PRO A 150 -12.00 -7.33 11.33
C PRO A 150 -11.22 -7.01 12.61
N SER A 151 -11.23 -7.91 13.61
CA SER A 151 -10.52 -7.74 14.89
C SER A 151 -9.44 -8.77 15.14
N THR A 152 -9.20 -9.69 14.19
CA THR A 152 -8.25 -10.79 14.38
C THR A 152 -7.51 -11.14 13.09
N VAL A 153 -6.19 -11.16 13.15
CA VAL A 153 -5.31 -11.68 12.10
C VAL A 153 -4.31 -12.66 12.70
N SER A 154 -3.73 -13.56 11.92
CA SER A 154 -2.67 -14.45 12.39
C SER A 154 -1.47 -14.46 11.46
N CYS A 155 -0.28 -14.65 12.02
CA CYS A 155 0.97 -14.68 11.27
C CYS A 155 1.88 -15.79 11.80
N LYS A 156 2.81 -16.26 10.98
CA LYS A 156 3.91 -17.09 11.45
C LYS A 156 5.16 -16.25 11.65
N THR A 157 5.89 -16.48 12.73
CA THR A 157 7.15 -15.77 12.93
C THR A 157 8.19 -16.21 11.89
N PRO A 158 8.93 -15.28 11.26
CA PRO A 158 10.06 -15.62 10.42
C PRO A 158 11.24 -16.15 11.27
N MET A 159 12.16 -16.85 10.62
CA MET A 159 13.47 -17.14 11.21
C MET A 159 14.29 -15.85 11.28
N VAL A 160 15.04 -15.67 12.36
CA VAL A 160 15.88 -14.49 12.60
C VAL A 160 17.30 -14.88 13.01
N ASP A 161 18.23 -13.95 12.91
CA ASP A 161 19.62 -14.14 13.27
C ASP A 161 19.80 -14.43 14.77
N LYS A 162 20.92 -15.08 15.13
CA LYS A 162 21.22 -15.42 16.52
C LYS A 162 21.27 -14.20 17.44
N GLY A 163 21.57 -13.00 16.94
CA GLY A 163 21.61 -11.77 17.74
C GLY A 163 20.23 -11.15 18.02
N THR A 164 19.18 -11.58 17.33
CA THR A 164 17.85 -10.99 17.48
C THR A 164 17.17 -11.49 18.74
N THR A 165 16.78 -10.55 19.60
CA THR A 165 16.00 -10.76 20.81
C THR A 165 14.65 -10.06 20.67
N ASP A 166 14.51 -8.87 21.24
CA ASP A 166 13.28 -8.10 21.21
C ASP A 166 13.19 -7.30 19.91
N VAL A 167 12.02 -7.36 19.28
CA VAL A 167 11.72 -6.59 18.06
C VAL A 167 10.39 -5.86 18.21
N GLU A 168 10.29 -4.72 17.54
CA GLU A 168 9.00 -4.08 17.29
C GLU A 168 8.16 -4.98 16.37
N PHE A 169 6.98 -5.36 16.84
CA PHE A 169 5.97 -6.01 16.05
C PHE A 169 4.95 -4.98 15.56
N ARG A 170 4.74 -4.93 14.25
CA ARG A 170 3.77 -4.05 13.58
C ARG A 170 3.02 -4.82 12.49
N LEU A 171 1.93 -4.25 11.99
CA LEU A 171 1.29 -4.69 10.76
C LEU A 171 1.45 -3.62 9.68
N THR A 172 1.47 -4.06 8.43
CA THR A 172 1.41 -3.21 7.23
C THR A 172 0.57 -3.88 6.17
N SER A 173 -0.14 -3.11 5.34
CA SER A 173 -0.89 -3.64 4.19
C SER A 173 -0.21 -3.34 2.86
N ASN A 174 0.79 -2.46 2.83
CA ASN A 174 1.40 -1.97 1.59
C ASN A 174 2.92 -1.71 1.68
N GLY A 175 3.54 -2.06 2.80
CA GLY A 175 4.98 -1.93 3.04
C GLY A 175 5.49 -0.51 3.29
N GLN A 176 4.60 0.49 3.31
CA GLN A 176 4.96 1.89 3.54
C GLN A 176 4.42 2.38 4.88
N GLU A 177 3.14 2.15 5.13
CA GLU A 177 2.49 2.50 6.38
C GLU A 177 2.47 1.31 7.33
N PHE A 178 2.78 1.58 8.61
CA PHE A 178 2.77 0.59 9.66
C PHE A 178 1.86 1.03 10.80
N SER A 179 1.22 0.07 11.45
CA SER A 179 0.49 0.27 12.70
C SER A 179 1.41 0.75 13.84
N GLN A 180 0.81 1.07 14.98
CA GLN A 180 1.53 1.10 16.26
C GLN A 180 2.29 -0.20 16.52
N SER A 181 3.34 -0.11 17.32
CA SER A 181 4.15 -1.27 17.71
C SER A 181 3.68 -1.90 19.02
N VAL A 182 3.84 -3.23 19.09
CA VAL A 182 3.91 -3.98 20.35
C VAL A 182 5.22 -4.76 20.38
N LEU A 183 5.65 -5.24 21.54
CA LEU A 183 6.91 -5.99 21.66
C LEU A 183 6.72 -7.46 21.29
N PHE A 184 7.68 -8.02 20.55
CA PHE A 184 7.80 -9.47 20.36
C PHE A 184 9.22 -9.95 20.68
N SER A 185 9.34 -10.95 21.55
CA SER A 185 10.64 -11.45 22.04
C SER A 185 11.04 -12.78 21.38
N TYR A 186 12.12 -12.77 20.61
CA TYR A 186 12.78 -13.99 20.13
C TYR A 186 13.71 -14.58 21.20
N ARG A 187 13.61 -15.90 21.39
CA ARG A 187 14.43 -16.64 22.36
C ARG A 187 15.22 -17.75 21.66
N GLY A 188 16.37 -18.11 22.23
CA GLY A 188 17.07 -19.33 21.86
C GLY A 188 16.27 -20.57 22.29
N LYS A 189 16.60 -21.76 21.77
CA LYS A 189 16.09 -22.99 22.38
C LYS A 189 16.48 -22.97 23.86
N TRP A 190 15.50 -23.22 24.75
CA TRP A 190 15.82 -23.56 26.13
C TRP A 190 16.67 -24.82 26.06
N ASN A 191 17.94 -24.74 26.43
CA ASN A 191 18.70 -25.93 26.75
C ASN A 191 18.08 -26.44 28.06
N LEU A 192 17.27 -27.50 27.96
CA LEU A 192 16.95 -28.37 29.10
C LEU A 192 18.19 -29.20 29.43
#